data_AF-A0AAC9QYY2-F1
#
_entry.id   AF-A0AAC9QYY2-F1
#
_cell.length_a   1.000
_cell.length_b   1.000
_cell.length_c   1.000
_cell.angle_alpha   90.00
_cell.angle_beta   90.00
_cell.angle_gamma   90.00
#
_symmetry.space_group_name_H-M   'P 1'
#
loop_
_entity.id
_entity.type
_entity.pdbx_description
1 polymer ?
#
loop_
_entity_poly.entity_id
_entity_poly.type
_entity_poly.pdbx_seq_one_letter_code
_entity_poly.pdbx_strand_id
1 'polypeptide(L)'
;MRKISGMTLTIKDILEVLRDEVVEFVDFIGDGEDESFNQVVDLFSAYEKKYMDEYESLSNLPVISEDDINANFATIKNYYPEYYKGHALYKYREIMESLVEMRCPICDCSFAYSQVTLDHIIPKKKYPYYSITPINLVPTCYNCNMRKNDGTPSKILHPYFHDFITFDYLTVTLEVNEKEPTESIINLGFTELNSDDVNEINKVESIKANIDLYKLRQKYTDIINISFSKLIDEFQKVVSIQNDVYSINELKKYFKLMDIFMDSNDYNYVDEDFLRHLCIVEITQNTHFLSCLAEKLNIFVDYDTQIVESMEKLNNKIKESPLYNQSNTLELIKETLPMIMFIGLYKFTDKSLNLINYRGVYQKDDSVFKFKPEEQYLNSILAHQVFSINESLLLSKVQPKGQAGTEIVIPTGNKNFCILLVNGLFNIKSQKLNELEILIKKLLVKTVN
;
A
#
# COMPACT_ATOMS: atom_id res chain seq x y z
N MET A 1 -7.86 10.61 9.85
CA MET A 1 -8.81 11.67 10.25
C MET A 1 -8.01 12.86 10.72
N ARG A 2 -8.21 14.03 10.10
CA ARG A 2 -7.51 15.26 10.45
C ARG A 2 -8.25 16.05 11.52
N LYS A 3 -7.47 16.70 12.39
CA LYS A 3 -8.00 17.64 13.36
C LYS A 3 -8.44 18.93 12.68
N ILE A 4 -9.59 19.45 13.08
CA ILE A 4 -10.10 20.75 12.67
C ILE A 4 -9.79 21.74 13.79
N SER A 5 -9.16 22.86 13.44
CA SER A 5 -8.82 23.93 14.38
C SER A 5 -9.60 25.20 14.05
N GLY A 6 -9.76 26.10 15.02
CA GLY A 6 -10.37 27.42 14.79
C GLY A 6 -11.90 27.47 14.87
N MET A 7 -12.56 26.43 15.40
CA MET A 7 -13.99 26.49 15.68
C MET A 7 -14.28 27.44 16.86
N THR A 8 -14.94 28.56 16.61
CA THR A 8 -15.30 29.56 17.62
C THR A 8 -16.80 29.78 17.78
N LEU A 9 -17.61 29.18 16.89
CA LEU A 9 -19.07 29.33 16.91
C LEU A 9 -19.67 28.57 18.10
N THR A 10 -20.59 29.23 18.78
CA THR A 10 -21.33 28.68 19.93
C THR A 10 -22.80 28.53 19.58
N ILE A 11 -23.52 27.72 20.35
CA ILE A 11 -24.97 27.59 20.19
C ILE A 11 -25.70 28.93 20.39
N LYS A 12 -25.15 29.84 21.21
CA LYS A 12 -25.69 31.18 21.40
C LYS A 12 -25.72 31.98 20.10
N ASP A 13 -24.62 31.98 19.34
CA ASP A 13 -24.52 32.68 18.05
C ASP A 13 -25.58 32.19 17.04
N ILE A 14 -25.94 30.91 17.13
CA ILE A 14 -26.96 30.28 16.30
C ILE A 14 -28.37 30.70 16.73
N LEU A 15 -28.65 30.64 18.03
CA LEU A 15 -29.96 30.98 18.58
C LEU A 15 -30.30 32.47 18.39
N GLU A 16 -29.31 33.37 18.51
CA GLU A 16 -29.48 34.80 18.24
C GLU A 16 -29.92 35.05 16.79
N VAL A 17 -29.28 34.40 15.82
CA VAL A 17 -29.67 34.52 14.41
C VAL A 17 -31.04 33.92 14.14
N LEU A 18 -31.36 32.76 14.73
CA LEU A 18 -32.69 32.17 14.57
C LEU A 18 -33.79 33.09 15.15
N ARG A 19 -33.54 33.72 16.29
CA ARG A 19 -34.47 34.70 16.87
C ARG A 19 -34.70 35.90 15.96
N ASP A 20 -33.62 36.44 15.39
CA ASP A 20 -33.69 37.67 14.60
C ASP A 20 -34.23 37.44 13.18
N GLU A 21 -33.96 36.27 12.59
CA GLU A 21 -34.21 36.01 11.16
C GLU A 21 -35.34 34.99 10.90
N VAL A 22 -35.78 34.19 11.89
CA VAL A 22 -36.77 33.10 11.70
C VAL A 22 -38.01 33.29 12.57
N VAL A 23 -39.12 33.74 11.97
CA VAL A 23 -40.38 34.02 12.69
C VAL A 23 -40.91 32.81 13.45
N GLU A 24 -40.91 31.63 12.82
CA GLU A 24 -41.38 30.38 13.45
C GLU A 24 -40.55 29.98 14.67
N PHE A 25 -39.31 30.47 14.79
CA PHE A 25 -38.47 30.23 15.97
C PHE A 25 -38.91 31.08 17.17
N VAL A 26 -39.41 32.29 16.93
CA VAL A 26 -39.97 33.15 17.99
C VAL A 26 -41.25 32.53 18.57
N ASP A 27 -42.08 31.92 17.73
CA ASP A 27 -43.26 31.18 18.19
C ASP A 27 -42.87 29.94 19.01
N PHE A 28 -41.79 29.26 18.62
CA PHE A 28 -41.26 28.09 19.31
C PHE A 28 -40.78 28.40 20.75
N ILE A 29 -40.22 29.58 20.99
CA ILE A 29 -39.74 29.99 22.33
C ILE A 29 -40.87 30.47 23.27
N GLY A 30 -42.11 30.59 22.78
CA GLY A 30 -43.29 30.85 23.61
C GLY A 30 -43.45 32.30 24.07
N ASP A 31 -43.67 33.20 23.11
CA ASP A 31 -43.75 34.67 23.22
C ASP A 31 -42.37 35.33 23.33
N GLY A 32 -42.05 36.20 22.35
CA GLY A 32 -40.73 36.79 22.10
C GLY A 32 -40.18 37.78 23.14
N GLU A 33 -40.52 37.60 24.41
CA GLU A 33 -39.94 38.34 25.53
C GLU A 33 -38.46 37.96 25.72
N ASP A 34 -37.61 38.93 26.09
CA ASP A 34 -36.16 38.70 26.25
C ASP A 34 -35.85 37.67 27.36
N GLU A 35 -36.72 37.55 28.37
CA GLU A 35 -36.51 36.63 29.49
C GLU A 35 -36.70 35.15 29.09
N SER A 36 -37.69 34.83 28.24
CA SER A 36 -37.92 33.47 27.73
C SER A 36 -36.77 33.03 26.82
N PHE A 37 -36.29 33.93 25.95
CA PHE A 37 -35.16 33.67 25.08
C PHE A 37 -33.87 33.41 25.86
N ASN A 38 -33.57 34.21 26.89
CA ASN A 38 -32.39 34.01 27.72
C ASN A 38 -32.38 32.64 28.41
N GLN A 39 -33.53 32.15 28.88
CA GLN A 39 -33.64 30.80 29.45
C GLN A 39 -33.35 29.70 28.43
N VAL A 40 -33.80 29.86 27.17
CA VAL A 40 -33.48 28.94 26.08
C VAL A 40 -31.98 28.96 25.76
N VAL A 41 -31.38 30.15 25.68
CA VAL A 41 -29.93 30.30 25.48
C VAL A 41 -29.14 29.63 26.60
N ASP A 42 -29.51 29.84 27.87
CA ASP A 42 -28.86 29.22 29.02
C ASP A 42 -28.98 27.69 28.98
N LEU A 43 -30.16 27.17 28.65
CA LEU A 43 -30.42 25.73 28.53
C LEU A 43 -29.54 25.09 27.45
N PHE A 44 -29.53 25.64 26.25
CA PHE A 44 -28.76 25.08 25.14
C PHE A 44 -27.25 25.29 25.30
N SER A 45 -26.83 26.39 25.93
CA SER A 45 -25.43 26.61 26.31
C SER A 45 -24.96 25.60 27.36
N ALA A 46 -25.83 25.21 28.30
CA ALA A 46 -25.53 24.13 29.24
C ALA A 46 -25.37 22.77 28.53
N TYR A 47 -26.20 22.47 27.52
CA TYR A 47 -26.02 21.27 26.68
C TYR A 47 -24.71 21.32 25.90
N GLU A 48 -24.40 22.42 25.21
CA GLU A 48 -23.13 22.57 24.47
C GLU A 48 -21.93 22.42 25.40
N LYS A 49 -21.98 23.02 26.59
CA LYS A 49 -20.93 22.84 27.61
C LYS A 49 -20.80 21.38 28.03
N LYS A 50 -21.91 20.69 28.30
CA LYS A 50 -21.89 19.26 28.64
C LYS A 50 -21.28 18.41 27.52
N TYR A 51 -21.58 18.71 26.26
CA TYR A 51 -20.97 18.06 25.11
C TYR A 51 -19.44 18.22 25.12
N MET A 52 -18.98 19.45 25.36
CA MET A 52 -17.56 19.77 25.44
C MET A 52 -16.87 19.11 26.65
N ASP A 53 -17.54 19.04 27.81
CA ASP A 53 -16.98 18.43 29.02
C ASP A 53 -16.92 16.89 28.91
N GLU A 54 -17.84 16.28 28.15
CA GLU A 54 -17.98 14.81 28.01
C GLU A 54 -17.55 14.28 26.63
N TYR A 55 -16.71 15.02 25.88
CA TYR A 55 -16.39 14.70 24.48
C TYR A 55 -15.71 13.33 24.28
N GLU A 56 -15.01 12.80 25.30
CA GLU A 56 -14.39 11.47 25.28
C GLU A 56 -15.43 10.32 25.37
N SER A 57 -16.64 10.64 25.83
CA SER A 57 -17.72 9.68 26.11
C SER A 57 -19.07 10.12 25.56
N LEU A 58 -19.09 10.79 24.40
CA LEU A 58 -20.32 11.30 23.76
C LEU A 58 -21.40 10.23 23.54
N SER A 59 -21.01 8.97 23.40
CA SER A 59 -21.93 7.83 23.29
C SER A 59 -22.76 7.59 24.56
N ASN A 60 -22.31 8.10 25.70
CA ASN A 60 -22.92 7.93 27.03
C ASN A 60 -23.85 9.10 27.39
N LEU A 61 -23.94 10.13 26.55
CA LEU A 61 -24.89 11.21 26.76
C LEU A 61 -26.31 10.64 26.87
N PRO A 62 -27.15 11.19 27.76
CA PRO A 62 -28.51 10.70 27.93
C PRO A 62 -29.29 10.89 26.63
N VAL A 63 -29.93 9.82 26.17
CA VAL A 63 -30.88 9.89 25.06
C VAL A 63 -32.16 10.52 25.57
N ILE A 64 -32.71 11.45 24.79
CA ILE A 64 -33.91 12.19 25.17
C ILE A 64 -35.11 11.26 25.05
N SER A 65 -35.81 11.05 26.17
CA SER A 65 -37.08 10.32 26.24
C SER A 65 -38.27 11.28 26.29
N GLU A 66 -39.48 10.74 26.11
CA GLU A 66 -40.72 11.51 26.25
C GLU A 66 -40.93 12.07 27.67
N ASP A 67 -40.24 11.51 28.67
CA ASP A 67 -40.30 11.92 30.08
C ASP A 67 -39.29 13.03 30.44
N ASP A 68 -38.47 13.51 29.48
CA ASP A 68 -37.52 14.60 29.73
C ASP A 68 -38.29 15.91 30.02
N ILE A 69 -37.89 16.62 31.07
CA ILE A 69 -38.47 17.91 31.47
C ILE A 69 -38.41 18.92 30.30
N ASN A 70 -37.42 18.77 29.41
CA ASN A 70 -37.21 19.63 28.25
C ASN A 70 -37.70 18.98 26.94
N ALA A 71 -38.48 17.90 26.96
CA ALA A 71 -38.89 17.15 25.77
C ALA A 71 -39.53 18.03 24.68
N ASN A 72 -40.21 19.12 25.06
CA ASN A 72 -40.81 20.10 24.14
C ASN A 72 -39.77 20.76 23.22
N PHE A 73 -38.51 20.91 23.66
CA PHE A 73 -37.44 21.49 22.85
C PHE A 73 -36.87 20.51 21.82
N ALA A 74 -37.33 19.25 21.77
CA ALA A 74 -36.79 18.25 20.83
C ALA A 74 -37.07 18.58 19.35
N THR A 75 -38.03 19.47 19.09
CA THR A 75 -38.33 20.00 17.75
C THR A 75 -37.29 20.99 17.24
N ILE A 76 -36.32 21.42 18.08
CA ILE A 76 -35.19 22.28 17.67
C ILE A 76 -34.42 21.72 16.45
N LYS A 77 -34.41 20.40 16.27
CA LYS A 77 -33.84 19.72 15.09
C LYS A 77 -34.44 20.15 13.76
N ASN A 78 -35.63 20.72 13.77
CA ASN A 78 -36.33 21.22 12.59
C ASN A 78 -35.70 22.51 12.05
N TYR A 79 -34.86 23.20 12.82
CA TYR A 79 -34.10 24.38 12.37
C TYR A 79 -32.74 24.04 11.77
N TYR A 80 -32.31 22.77 11.74
CA TYR A 80 -31.09 22.37 11.02
C TYR A 80 -31.07 22.77 9.52
N PRO A 81 -32.18 22.70 8.76
CA PRO A 81 -32.24 23.19 7.39
C PRO A 81 -31.85 24.68 7.24
N GLU A 82 -31.86 25.47 8.32
CA GLU A 82 -31.44 26.87 8.26
C GLU A 82 -29.95 27.04 7.91
N TYR A 83 -29.13 25.99 8.04
CA TYR A 83 -27.75 25.97 7.54
C TYR A 83 -27.65 25.81 6.02
N TYR A 84 -28.75 25.60 5.29
CA TYR A 84 -28.74 25.42 3.84
C TYR A 84 -28.66 26.75 3.10
N LYS A 85 -28.16 26.70 1.86
CA LYS A 85 -28.00 27.89 1.02
C LYS A 85 -29.35 28.61 0.86
N GLY A 86 -29.35 29.91 1.18
CA GLY A 86 -30.54 30.76 1.12
C GLY A 86 -31.32 30.87 2.43
N HIS A 87 -30.84 30.25 3.51
CA HIS A 87 -31.44 30.30 4.84
C HIS A 87 -30.57 31.07 5.85
N ALA A 88 -31.13 31.35 7.03
CA ALA A 88 -30.56 32.29 8.02
C ALA A 88 -29.15 31.91 8.51
N LEU A 89 -28.88 30.61 8.69
CA LEU A 89 -27.61 30.12 9.24
C LEU A 89 -26.56 29.78 8.17
N TYR A 90 -26.82 30.06 6.89
CA TYR A 90 -25.90 29.68 5.80
C TYR A 90 -24.49 30.29 5.97
N LYS A 91 -24.39 31.52 6.49
CA LYS A 91 -23.11 32.18 6.78
C LYS A 91 -22.23 31.37 7.75
N TYR A 92 -22.84 30.70 8.73
CA TYR A 92 -22.11 29.87 9.69
C TYR A 92 -21.65 28.56 9.07
N ARG A 93 -22.44 27.99 8.16
CA ARG A 93 -21.99 26.86 7.35
C ARG A 93 -20.75 27.21 6.54
N GLU A 94 -20.71 28.38 5.89
CA GLU A 94 -19.53 28.84 5.14
C GLU A 94 -18.29 28.97 6.03
N ILE A 95 -18.46 29.50 7.25
CA ILE A 95 -17.38 29.57 8.24
C ILE A 95 -16.88 28.15 8.57
N MET A 96 -17.77 27.21 8.90
CA MET A 96 -17.37 25.83 9.19
C MET A 96 -16.64 25.18 8.01
N GLU A 97 -17.17 25.30 6.79
CA GLU A 97 -16.56 24.74 5.57
C GLU A 97 -15.17 25.32 5.30
N SER A 98 -14.91 26.58 5.69
CA SER A 98 -13.59 27.19 5.55
C SER A 98 -12.52 26.57 6.47
N LEU A 99 -12.91 25.94 7.57
CA LEU A 99 -11.97 25.36 8.57
C LEU A 99 -11.32 24.05 8.11
N VAL A 100 -11.81 23.42 7.03
CA VAL A 100 -11.35 22.09 6.60
C VAL A 100 -10.54 22.08 5.30
N GLU A 101 -10.19 23.26 4.78
CA GLU A 101 -9.29 23.45 3.63
C GLU A 101 -9.74 22.67 2.37
N MET A 102 -11.03 22.77 2.01
CA MET A 102 -11.61 22.12 0.81
C MET A 102 -11.49 20.59 0.78
N ARG A 103 -11.18 19.93 1.90
CA ARG A 103 -11.05 18.47 2.00
C ARG A 103 -11.84 17.94 3.18
N CYS A 104 -12.39 16.74 3.01
CA CYS A 104 -13.09 16.05 4.08
C CYS A 104 -12.11 15.68 5.22
N PRO A 105 -12.34 16.10 6.48
CA PRO A 105 -11.45 15.79 7.61
C PRO A 105 -11.48 14.30 7.99
N ILE A 106 -12.51 13.56 7.57
CA ILE A 106 -12.64 12.12 7.84
C ILE A 106 -11.80 11.29 6.86
N CYS A 107 -11.77 11.66 5.57
CA CYS A 107 -11.27 10.80 4.50
C CYS A 107 -10.35 11.47 3.47
N ASP A 108 -9.96 12.72 3.74
CA ASP A 108 -9.08 13.59 2.94
C ASP A 108 -9.47 13.84 1.47
N CYS A 109 -10.62 13.33 1.04
CA CYS A 109 -11.19 13.56 -0.27
C CYS A 109 -11.47 15.04 -0.50
N SER A 110 -10.97 15.56 -1.62
CA SER A 110 -11.27 16.92 -2.07
C SER A 110 -12.77 17.09 -2.31
N PHE A 111 -13.31 18.20 -1.83
CA PHE A 111 -14.68 18.62 -2.06
C PHE A 111 -14.92 19.06 -3.51
N ALA A 112 -13.88 19.22 -4.34
CA ALA A 112 -14.04 19.38 -5.78
C ALA A 112 -14.75 18.16 -6.44
N TYR A 113 -14.68 16.98 -5.81
CA TYR A 113 -15.23 15.73 -6.33
C TYR A 113 -16.42 15.20 -5.51
N SER A 114 -16.88 15.93 -4.50
CA SER A 114 -17.99 15.48 -3.64
C SER A 114 -18.74 16.65 -3.02
N GLN A 115 -20.07 16.54 -2.93
CA GLN A 115 -20.89 17.51 -2.24
C GLN A 115 -20.51 17.60 -0.76
N VAL A 116 -20.35 18.83 -0.26
CA VAL A 116 -20.11 19.11 1.16
C VAL A 116 -21.43 19.02 1.93
N THR A 117 -21.38 18.38 3.09
CA THR A 117 -22.50 18.27 4.03
C THR A 117 -22.03 18.59 5.43
N LEU A 118 -22.94 19.05 6.31
CA LEU A 118 -22.66 19.13 7.74
C LEU A 118 -23.14 17.81 8.38
N ASP A 119 -22.20 16.98 8.82
CA ASP A 119 -22.47 15.72 9.52
C ASP A 119 -22.69 15.99 11.01
N HIS A 120 -23.75 15.40 11.55
CA HIS A 120 -24.04 15.38 12.98
C HIS A 120 -23.21 14.29 13.64
N ILE A 121 -22.14 14.64 14.35
CA ILE A 121 -21.26 13.64 14.98
C ILE A 121 -22.04 12.70 15.91
N ILE A 122 -22.90 13.25 16.77
CA ILE A 122 -23.97 12.48 17.42
C ILE A 122 -25.30 12.69 16.66
N PRO A 123 -26.04 11.61 16.32
CA PRO A 123 -27.19 11.70 15.42
C PRO A 123 -28.34 12.54 15.97
N LYS A 124 -28.82 13.50 15.18
CA LYS A 124 -29.97 14.36 15.53
C LYS A 124 -31.25 13.60 15.89
N LYS A 125 -31.40 12.35 15.41
CA LYS A 125 -32.54 11.48 15.72
C LYS A 125 -32.53 11.04 17.19
N LYS A 126 -31.35 10.75 17.74
CA LYS A 126 -31.15 10.33 19.14
C LYS A 126 -30.91 11.51 20.07
N TYR A 127 -30.29 12.57 19.54
CA TYR A 127 -29.80 13.71 20.30
C TYR A 127 -30.31 15.04 19.71
N PRO A 128 -31.64 15.26 19.65
CA PRO A 128 -32.21 16.46 19.03
C PRO A 128 -31.70 17.78 19.60
N TYR A 129 -31.35 17.87 20.90
CA TYR A 129 -30.85 19.12 21.49
C TYR A 129 -29.49 19.57 20.92
N TYR A 130 -28.73 18.66 20.32
CA TYR A 130 -27.42 18.95 19.74
C TYR A 130 -27.45 19.12 18.22
N SER A 131 -28.65 19.14 17.63
CA SER A 131 -28.84 19.08 16.17
C SER A 131 -28.44 20.37 15.43
N ILE A 132 -28.47 21.51 16.11
CA ILE A 132 -28.05 22.81 15.56
C ILE A 132 -26.78 23.35 16.22
N THR A 133 -26.25 22.64 17.22
CA THR A 133 -25.03 23.01 17.96
C THR A 133 -23.82 22.96 17.04
N PRO A 134 -23.09 24.07 16.85
CA PRO A 134 -21.96 24.15 15.94
C PRO A 134 -20.94 23.03 16.13
N ILE A 135 -20.53 22.74 17.37
CA ILE A 135 -19.50 21.74 17.64
C ILE A 135 -19.92 20.32 17.23
N ASN A 136 -21.22 20.02 17.17
CA ASN A 136 -21.71 18.72 16.71
C ASN A 136 -21.81 18.62 15.17
N LEU A 137 -21.58 19.73 14.46
CA LEU A 137 -21.66 19.82 13.00
C LEU A 137 -20.26 19.87 12.39
N VAL A 138 -19.91 18.84 11.63
CA VAL A 138 -18.62 18.76 10.93
C VAL A 138 -18.83 18.78 9.43
N PRO A 139 -18.17 19.69 8.69
CA PRO A 139 -18.12 19.63 7.23
C PRO A 139 -17.45 18.32 6.78
N THR A 140 -18.21 17.48 6.09
CA THR A 140 -17.73 16.22 5.54
C THR A 140 -18.22 16.04 4.10
N CYS A 141 -17.58 15.14 3.36
CA CYS A 141 -18.10 14.75 2.06
C CYS A 141 -19.37 13.91 2.24
N TYR A 142 -20.30 14.06 1.30
CA TYR A 142 -21.59 13.34 1.30
C TYR A 142 -21.42 11.83 1.55
N ASN A 143 -20.41 11.20 0.94
CA ASN A 143 -20.15 9.78 1.10
C ASN A 143 -19.81 9.37 2.54
N CYS A 144 -19.00 10.16 3.26
CA CYS A 144 -18.66 9.87 4.66
C CYS A 144 -19.89 10.00 5.55
N ASN A 145 -20.64 11.10 5.41
CA ASN A 145 -21.87 11.34 6.16
C ASN A 145 -22.88 10.20 5.96
N MET A 146 -23.17 9.84 4.70
CA MET A 146 -24.12 8.77 4.37
C MET A 146 -23.67 7.39 4.89
N ARG A 147 -22.36 7.11 4.91
CA ARG A 147 -21.83 5.83 5.41
C ARG A 147 -21.94 5.71 6.92
N LYS A 148 -21.69 6.80 7.65
CA LYS A 148 -21.86 6.85 9.11
C LYS A 148 -23.34 6.76 9.50
N ASN A 149 -24.22 7.51 8.82
CA ASN A 149 -25.65 7.58 9.13
C ASN A 149 -25.89 7.88 10.64
N ASP A 150 -26.78 7.14 11.29
CA ASP A 150 -27.06 7.22 12.74
C ASP A 150 -26.08 6.41 13.61
N GLY A 151 -24.95 5.96 13.04
CA GLY A 151 -23.96 5.12 13.71
C GLY A 151 -23.27 5.86 14.87
N THR A 152 -23.14 5.16 15.99
CA THR A 152 -22.65 5.70 17.28
C THR A 152 -21.79 4.62 17.95
N PRO A 153 -20.49 4.55 17.64
CA PRO A 153 -19.58 3.60 18.29
C PRO A 153 -19.45 3.90 19.80
N SER A 154 -18.89 2.96 20.56
CA SER A 154 -18.65 3.12 22.01
C SER A 154 -17.69 4.27 22.35
N LYS A 155 -16.77 4.59 21.44
CA LYS A 155 -15.95 5.81 21.49
C LYS A 155 -16.03 6.51 20.15
N ILE A 156 -16.52 7.75 20.16
CA ILE A 156 -16.68 8.57 18.96
C ILE A 156 -15.41 9.39 18.77
N LEU A 157 -14.74 9.22 17.62
CA LEU A 157 -13.60 10.05 17.27
C LEU A 157 -14.08 11.26 16.48
N HIS A 158 -13.97 12.41 17.13
CA HIS A 158 -14.49 13.68 16.65
C HIS A 158 -13.38 14.56 16.07
N PRO A 159 -13.50 15.06 14.82
CA PRO A 159 -12.47 15.91 14.19
C PRO A 159 -12.10 17.21 14.91
N TYR A 160 -12.96 17.81 15.75
CA TYR A 160 -12.59 18.99 16.53
C TYR A 160 -11.69 18.64 17.74
N PHE A 161 -11.72 17.39 18.21
CA PHE A 161 -11.01 16.98 19.44
C PHE A 161 -9.88 15.98 19.20
N HIS A 162 -10.02 15.14 18.17
CA HIS A 162 -9.16 13.99 17.91
C HIS A 162 -8.57 14.03 16.50
N ASP A 163 -7.47 13.32 16.32
CA ASP A 163 -6.83 13.01 15.05
C ASP A 163 -6.17 11.62 15.09
N PHE A 164 -5.96 11.07 13.89
CA PHE A 164 -5.14 9.87 13.68
C PHE A 164 -4.78 9.74 12.20
N ILE A 165 -3.61 9.18 11.91
CA ILE A 165 -3.20 8.83 10.56
C ILE A 165 -3.80 7.46 10.23
N THR A 166 -4.70 7.40 9.25
CA THR A 166 -5.46 6.17 8.97
C THR A 166 -4.54 4.99 8.62
N PHE A 167 -3.47 5.25 7.84
CA PHE A 167 -2.57 4.21 7.36
C PHE A 167 -1.58 3.69 8.42
N ASP A 168 -1.51 4.29 9.61
CA ASP A 168 -0.80 3.68 10.75
C ASP A 168 -1.55 2.44 11.27
N TYR A 169 -2.86 2.35 11.00
CA TYR A 169 -3.75 1.30 11.47
C TYR A 169 -4.17 0.32 10.36
N LEU A 170 -3.69 0.51 9.13
CA LEU A 170 -4.01 -0.35 8.00
C LEU A 170 -2.74 -1.02 7.46
N THR A 171 -2.90 -2.27 7.01
CA THR A 171 -1.88 -2.99 6.25
C THR A 171 -2.25 -3.01 4.79
N VAL A 172 -1.25 -2.93 3.91
CA VAL A 172 -1.40 -3.08 2.46
C VAL A 172 -0.86 -4.45 2.10
N THR A 173 -1.62 -5.25 1.37
CA THR A 173 -1.19 -6.58 0.94
C THR A 173 -1.62 -6.83 -0.50
N LEU A 174 -0.72 -7.35 -1.32
CA LEU A 174 -1.02 -7.73 -2.71
C LEU A 174 -1.45 -9.20 -2.80
N GLU A 175 -2.70 -9.41 -3.22
CA GLU A 175 -3.24 -10.72 -3.59
C GLU A 175 -2.89 -11.01 -5.05
N VAL A 176 -1.95 -11.93 -5.25
CA VAL A 176 -1.36 -12.21 -6.56
C VAL A 176 -2.26 -13.14 -7.38
N ASN A 177 -2.60 -12.71 -8.58
CA ASN A 177 -3.17 -13.58 -9.61
C ASN A 177 -2.01 -14.22 -10.40
N GLU A 178 -1.66 -15.46 -10.09
CA GLU A 178 -0.51 -16.14 -10.72
C GLU A 178 -0.65 -16.29 -12.25
N LYS A 179 -1.88 -16.39 -12.77
CA LYS A 179 -2.13 -16.58 -14.22
C LYS A 179 -2.10 -15.28 -15.00
N GLU A 180 -2.68 -14.24 -14.40
CA GLU A 180 -2.74 -12.88 -14.94
C GLU A 180 -2.28 -11.89 -13.87
N PRO A 181 -0.95 -11.75 -13.65
CA PRO A 181 -0.42 -10.91 -12.58
C PRO A 181 -0.90 -9.46 -12.66
N THR A 182 -1.15 -8.95 -13.86
CA THR A 182 -1.69 -7.60 -14.09
C THR A 182 -3.11 -7.40 -13.57
N GLU A 183 -3.84 -8.49 -13.28
CA GLU A 183 -5.17 -8.50 -12.67
C GLU A 183 -5.13 -8.80 -11.15
N SER A 184 -3.94 -8.71 -10.52
CA SER A 184 -3.80 -8.83 -9.07
C SER A 184 -4.55 -7.71 -8.33
N ILE A 185 -4.86 -7.93 -7.06
CA ILE A 185 -5.69 -7.01 -6.26
C ILE A 185 -4.91 -6.59 -5.01
N ILE A 186 -5.01 -5.31 -4.65
CA ILE A 186 -4.51 -4.80 -3.38
C ILE A 186 -5.63 -4.85 -2.34
N ASN A 187 -5.36 -5.52 -1.23
CA ASN A 187 -6.24 -5.59 -0.08
C ASN A 187 -5.71 -4.68 1.04
N LEU A 188 -6.64 -4.05 1.77
CA LEU A 188 -6.31 -3.30 2.98
C LEU A 188 -6.83 -4.06 4.20
N GLY A 189 -5.91 -4.48 5.07
CA GLY A 189 -6.20 -5.11 6.36
C GLY A 189 -6.09 -4.11 7.50
N PHE A 190 -6.44 -4.54 8.72
CA PHE A 190 -6.05 -3.80 9.92
C PHE A 190 -4.69 -4.27 10.40
N THR A 191 -3.87 -3.32 10.87
CA THR A 191 -2.60 -3.66 11.53
C THR A 191 -2.86 -4.47 12.80
N GLU A 192 -2.09 -5.54 12.96
CA GLU A 192 -2.07 -6.32 14.20
C GLU A 192 -1.36 -5.51 15.29
N LEU A 193 -2.01 -5.38 16.44
CA LEU A 193 -1.41 -4.72 17.59
C LEU A 193 -0.77 -5.79 18.47
N ASN A 194 0.53 -5.69 18.69
CA ASN A 194 1.28 -6.52 19.62
C ASN A 194 1.62 -5.70 20.88
N SER A 195 0.61 -5.42 21.70
CA SER A 195 0.75 -4.73 22.99
C SER A 195 -0.11 -5.42 24.05
N ASP A 196 0.42 -5.59 25.25
CA ASP A 196 -0.31 -6.08 26.42
C ASP A 196 -0.98 -4.95 27.22
N ASP A 197 -0.77 -3.68 26.83
CA ASP A 197 -1.40 -2.53 27.48
C ASP A 197 -2.86 -2.39 27.05
N VAL A 198 -3.78 -2.67 27.98
CA VAL A 198 -5.23 -2.57 27.80
C VAL A 198 -5.66 -1.18 27.31
N ASN A 199 -4.98 -0.10 27.72
CA ASN A 199 -5.32 1.25 27.28
C ASN A 199 -4.98 1.47 25.82
N GLU A 200 -3.83 0.97 25.38
CA GLU A 200 -3.44 1.01 23.96
C GLU A 200 -4.36 0.16 23.10
N ILE A 201 -4.68 -1.05 23.55
CA ILE A 201 -5.64 -1.93 22.88
C ILE A 201 -6.99 -1.22 22.68
N ASN A 202 -7.55 -0.66 23.76
CA ASN A 202 -8.83 0.04 23.69
C ASN A 202 -8.79 1.27 22.77
N LYS A 203 -7.67 2.01 22.76
CA LYS A 203 -7.46 3.14 21.85
C LYS A 203 -7.46 2.68 20.39
N VAL A 204 -6.69 1.64 20.06
CA VAL A 204 -6.57 1.09 18.71
C VAL A 204 -7.92 0.53 18.23
N GLU A 205 -8.63 -0.23 19.06
CA GLU A 205 -9.95 -0.77 18.71
C GLU A 205 -10.98 0.34 18.50
N SER A 206 -10.91 1.42 19.28
CA SER A 206 -11.75 2.61 19.05
C SER A 206 -11.46 3.26 17.70
N ILE A 207 -10.18 3.37 17.30
CA ILE A 207 -9.80 3.91 16.00
C ILE A 207 -10.29 3.00 14.87
N LYS A 208 -10.08 1.69 14.96
CA LYS A 208 -10.57 0.70 13.97
C LYS A 208 -12.08 0.77 13.81
N ALA A 209 -12.82 0.84 14.92
CA ALA A 209 -14.28 0.99 14.90
C ALA A 209 -14.73 2.27 14.16
N ASN A 210 -14.01 3.39 14.32
CA ASN A 210 -14.31 4.63 13.60
C ASN A 210 -13.91 4.55 12.10
N ILE A 211 -12.82 3.85 11.76
CA ILE A 211 -12.45 3.56 10.36
C ILE A 211 -13.57 2.77 9.67
N ASP A 212 -14.12 1.75 10.35
CA ASP A 212 -15.22 0.93 9.81
C ASP A 212 -16.56 1.69 9.80
N LEU A 213 -16.85 2.53 10.79
CA LEU A 213 -18.05 3.39 10.83
C LEU A 213 -18.21 4.20 9.55
N TYR A 214 -17.13 4.81 9.09
CA TYR A 214 -17.10 5.62 7.87
C TYR A 214 -16.77 4.79 6.60
N LYS A 215 -16.62 3.47 6.74
CA LYS A 215 -16.18 2.51 5.70
C LYS A 215 -14.94 3.00 4.96
N LEU A 216 -13.97 3.55 5.70
CA LEU A 216 -12.74 4.11 5.13
C LEU A 216 -11.85 3.03 4.53
N ARG A 217 -11.76 1.87 5.17
CA ARG A 217 -11.00 0.73 4.63
C ARG A 217 -11.47 0.35 3.24
N GLN A 218 -12.78 0.07 3.07
CA GLN A 218 -13.36 -0.22 1.75
C GLN A 218 -13.12 0.94 0.77
N LYS A 219 -13.31 2.19 1.20
CA LYS A 219 -13.07 3.36 0.36
C LYS A 219 -11.66 3.35 -0.23
N TYR A 220 -10.66 3.18 0.63
CA TYR A 220 -9.27 3.23 0.22
C TYR A 220 -8.87 1.98 -0.56
N THR A 221 -9.48 0.82 -0.27
CA THR A 221 -9.35 -0.38 -1.09
C THR A 221 -9.85 -0.14 -2.52
N ASP A 222 -10.98 0.55 -2.70
CA ASP A 222 -11.50 0.85 -4.04
C ASP A 222 -10.53 1.78 -4.80
N ILE A 223 -10.05 2.84 -4.15
CA ILE A 223 -9.19 3.84 -4.78
C ILE A 223 -7.77 3.30 -5.05
N ILE A 224 -7.20 2.51 -4.13
CA ILE A 224 -5.86 1.94 -4.30
C ILE A 224 -5.85 0.91 -5.44
N ASN A 225 -6.93 0.15 -5.65
CA ASN A 225 -7.04 -0.76 -6.79
C ASN A 225 -7.17 -0.01 -8.12
N ILE A 226 -7.92 1.11 -8.16
CA ILE A 226 -7.93 1.99 -9.34
C ILE A 226 -6.52 2.50 -9.64
N SER A 227 -5.78 2.91 -8.60
CA SER A 227 -4.41 3.41 -8.72
C SER A 227 -3.45 2.31 -9.18
N PHE A 228 -3.61 1.09 -8.67
CA PHE A 228 -2.86 -0.10 -9.10
C PHE A 228 -3.11 -0.40 -10.59
N SER A 229 -4.37 -0.48 -11.04
CA SER A 229 -4.68 -0.74 -12.44
C SER A 229 -4.07 0.32 -13.37
N LYS A 230 -4.17 1.60 -13.03
CA LYS A 230 -3.52 2.68 -13.80
C LYS A 230 -2.01 2.52 -13.86
N LEU A 231 -1.37 2.20 -12.73
CA LEU A 231 0.07 1.95 -12.66
C LEU A 231 0.48 0.76 -13.55
N ILE A 232 -0.28 -0.33 -13.53
CA ILE A 232 -0.02 -1.51 -14.36
C ILE A 232 -0.20 -1.19 -15.85
N ASP A 233 -1.24 -0.44 -16.23
CA ASP A 233 -1.47 0.00 -17.61
C ASP A 233 -0.31 0.88 -18.12
N GLU A 234 0.17 1.80 -17.29
CA GLU A 234 1.35 2.63 -17.60
C GLU A 234 2.61 1.77 -17.79
N PHE A 235 2.82 0.82 -16.88
CA PHE A 235 3.96 -0.09 -16.93
C PHE A 235 3.94 -0.96 -18.20
N GLN A 236 2.79 -1.53 -18.56
CA GLN A 236 2.64 -2.34 -19.77
C GLN A 236 2.94 -1.54 -21.04
N LYS A 237 2.57 -0.25 -21.09
CA LYS A 237 2.92 0.62 -22.22
C LYS A 237 4.44 0.78 -22.34
N VAL A 238 5.14 0.99 -21.23
CA VAL A 238 6.62 1.11 -21.23
C VAL A 238 7.27 -0.19 -21.70
N VAL A 239 6.84 -1.32 -21.16
CA VAL A 239 7.40 -2.64 -21.48
C VAL A 239 7.12 -3.07 -22.92
N SER A 240 5.95 -2.76 -23.48
CA SER A 240 5.60 -3.13 -24.86
C SER A 240 6.52 -2.51 -25.93
N ILE A 241 7.23 -1.44 -25.59
CA ILE A 241 8.19 -0.75 -26.48
C ILE A 241 9.57 -1.42 -26.41
N GLN A 242 9.88 -2.07 -25.30
CA GLN A 242 11.18 -2.68 -25.01
C GLN A 242 11.05 -4.19 -25.23
N ASN A 243 11.50 -4.69 -26.39
CA ASN A 243 11.63 -6.14 -26.67
C ASN A 243 12.78 -6.74 -25.86
N ASP A 244 12.69 -6.64 -24.53
CA ASP A 244 13.69 -7.06 -23.56
C ASP A 244 13.20 -8.25 -22.75
N VAL A 245 14.14 -8.86 -22.03
CA VAL A 245 13.87 -9.89 -21.03
C VAL A 245 13.98 -9.26 -19.65
N TYR A 246 13.08 -9.65 -18.75
CA TYR A 246 12.93 -8.98 -17.46
C TYR A 246 13.37 -9.89 -16.31
N SER A 247 14.25 -9.37 -15.46
CA SER A 247 14.52 -9.92 -14.12
C SER A 247 13.65 -9.24 -13.06
N ILE A 248 13.47 -9.88 -11.90
CA ILE A 248 12.78 -9.29 -10.73
C ILE A 248 13.40 -7.94 -10.37
N ASN A 249 14.73 -7.84 -10.41
CA ASN A 249 15.45 -6.62 -10.04
C ASN A 249 15.22 -5.48 -11.04
N GLU A 250 15.11 -5.77 -12.33
CA GLU A 250 14.72 -4.78 -13.34
C GLU A 250 13.29 -4.30 -13.12
N LEU A 251 12.35 -5.23 -12.93
CA LEU A 251 10.96 -4.87 -12.63
C LEU A 251 10.87 -3.95 -11.42
N LYS A 252 11.58 -4.25 -10.33
CA LYS A 252 11.68 -3.37 -9.15
C LYS A 252 12.20 -1.98 -9.51
N LYS A 253 13.21 -1.86 -10.38
CA LYS A 253 13.73 -0.56 -10.83
C LYS A 253 12.69 0.20 -11.65
N TYR A 254 12.00 -0.45 -12.58
CA TYR A 254 10.94 0.18 -13.38
C TYR A 254 9.85 0.76 -12.49
N PHE A 255 9.29 -0.03 -11.57
CA PHE A 255 8.25 0.47 -10.66
C PHE A 255 8.75 1.62 -9.78
N LYS A 256 9.98 1.56 -9.27
CA LYS A 256 10.57 2.67 -8.50
C LYS A 256 10.77 3.94 -9.32
N LEU A 257 11.10 3.83 -10.61
CA LEU A 257 11.22 4.99 -11.50
C LEU A 257 9.87 5.63 -11.81
N MET A 258 8.78 4.88 -11.69
CA MET A 258 7.41 5.37 -11.82
C MET A 258 6.87 5.99 -10.52
N ASP A 259 7.63 5.91 -9.41
CA ASP A 259 7.26 6.54 -8.16
C ASP A 259 7.61 8.02 -8.20
N ILE A 260 6.60 8.87 -8.32
CA ILE A 260 6.73 10.33 -8.35
C ILE A 260 6.42 10.95 -6.99
N PHE A 261 6.16 10.13 -5.97
CA PHE A 261 5.77 10.60 -4.65
C PHE A 261 6.94 11.33 -3.98
N MET A 262 6.70 12.59 -3.61
CA MET A 262 7.65 13.42 -2.88
C MET A 262 7.24 13.45 -1.40
N ASP A 263 7.92 12.62 -0.60
CA ASP A 263 7.81 12.67 0.86
C ASP A 263 8.39 13.99 1.35
N SER A 264 7.50 14.93 1.67
CA SER A 264 7.84 16.23 2.25
C SER A 264 7.18 16.30 3.61
N ASN A 265 7.85 16.95 4.58
CA ASN A 265 7.37 17.08 5.95
C ASN A 265 5.96 17.70 6.09
N ASP A 266 5.42 18.27 5.01
CA ASP A 266 4.11 18.94 4.95
C ASP A 266 3.01 18.08 4.27
N TYR A 267 3.36 16.94 3.66
CA TYR A 267 2.38 16.11 2.95
C TYR A 267 1.55 15.27 3.93
N ASN A 268 0.26 15.61 4.06
CA ASN A 268 -0.63 15.09 5.11
C ASN A 268 -1.92 14.45 4.61
N TYR A 269 -2.08 14.22 3.30
CA TYR A 269 -3.35 13.79 2.72
C TYR A 269 -3.29 12.37 2.17
N VAL A 270 -4.36 11.62 2.36
CA VAL A 270 -4.58 10.37 1.61
C VAL A 270 -5.22 10.69 0.27
N ASP A 271 -4.40 10.96 -0.75
CA ASP A 271 -4.84 11.13 -2.13
C ASP A 271 -4.27 10.07 -3.08
N GLU A 272 -4.49 10.24 -4.38
CA GLU A 272 -4.11 9.27 -5.41
C GLU A 272 -2.58 9.06 -5.47
N ASP A 273 -1.77 10.09 -5.26
CA ASP A 273 -0.31 9.99 -5.33
C ASP A 273 0.23 9.17 -4.14
N PHE A 274 -0.30 9.38 -2.95
CA PHE A 274 0.03 8.58 -1.78
C PHE A 274 -0.40 7.11 -1.92
N LEU A 275 -1.62 6.85 -2.41
CA LEU A 275 -2.08 5.47 -2.62
C LEU A 275 -1.27 4.78 -3.71
N ARG A 276 -0.91 5.51 -4.78
CA ARG A 276 -0.01 5.03 -5.83
C ARG A 276 1.37 4.67 -5.30
N HIS A 277 1.93 5.48 -4.39
CA HIS A 277 3.19 5.18 -3.71
C HIS A 277 3.10 3.86 -2.92
N LEU A 278 2.03 3.68 -2.14
CA LEU A 278 1.80 2.42 -1.41
C LEU A 278 1.72 1.20 -2.33
N CYS A 279 1.10 1.32 -3.51
CA CYS A 279 1.13 0.25 -4.52
C CYS A 279 2.56 -0.12 -4.91
N ILE A 280 3.41 0.87 -5.21
CA ILE A 280 4.80 0.64 -5.63
C ILE A 280 5.61 0.00 -4.50
N VAL A 281 5.46 0.51 -3.26
CA VAL A 281 6.13 -0.06 -2.09
C VAL A 281 5.79 -1.54 -1.96
N GLU A 282 4.50 -1.89 -2.01
CA GLU A 282 4.05 -3.27 -1.91
C GLU A 282 4.55 -4.13 -3.09
N ILE A 283 4.39 -3.67 -4.34
CA ILE A 283 4.87 -4.38 -5.54
C ILE A 283 6.38 -4.67 -5.44
N THR A 284 7.18 -3.69 -5.03
CA THR A 284 8.64 -3.82 -5.02
C THR A 284 9.16 -4.72 -3.90
N GLN A 285 8.34 -4.96 -2.88
CA GLN A 285 8.61 -5.89 -1.79
C GLN A 285 8.06 -7.30 -2.07
N ASN A 286 7.01 -7.42 -2.88
CA ASN A 286 6.36 -8.70 -3.19
C ASN A 286 7.11 -9.47 -4.32
N THR A 287 8.04 -10.34 -3.92
CA THR A 287 8.85 -11.11 -4.89
C THR A 287 8.05 -12.16 -5.65
N HIS A 288 7.00 -12.71 -5.05
CA HIS A 288 6.10 -13.65 -5.71
C HIS A 288 5.38 -13.00 -6.90
N PHE A 289 4.76 -11.83 -6.70
CA PHE A 289 4.16 -11.05 -7.79
C PHE A 289 5.15 -10.75 -8.91
N LEU A 290 6.34 -10.24 -8.56
CA LEU A 290 7.35 -9.88 -9.54
C LEU A 290 7.87 -11.10 -10.31
N SER A 291 7.94 -12.27 -9.67
CA SER A 291 8.27 -13.53 -10.33
C SER A 291 7.21 -13.90 -11.35
N CYS A 292 5.93 -13.94 -10.96
CA CYS A 292 4.84 -14.25 -11.88
C CYS A 292 4.76 -13.25 -13.04
N LEU A 293 4.96 -11.95 -12.77
CA LEU A 293 4.99 -10.91 -13.80
C LEU A 293 6.16 -11.11 -14.77
N ALA A 294 7.38 -11.39 -14.27
CA ALA A 294 8.53 -11.65 -15.12
C ALA A 294 8.32 -12.90 -15.99
N GLU A 295 7.79 -14.00 -15.44
CA GLU A 295 7.47 -15.21 -16.20
C GLU A 295 6.47 -14.91 -17.33
N LYS A 296 5.42 -14.14 -17.04
CA LYS A 296 4.42 -13.73 -18.03
C LYS A 296 5.01 -12.89 -19.15
N LEU A 297 5.90 -11.95 -18.82
CA LEU A 297 6.54 -11.08 -19.81
C LEU A 297 7.56 -11.83 -20.66
N ASN A 298 8.33 -12.73 -20.05
CA ASN A 298 9.38 -13.48 -20.72
C ASN A 298 8.85 -14.68 -21.53
N ILE A 299 7.55 -14.99 -21.48
CA ILE A 299 6.96 -16.16 -22.17
C ILE A 299 7.19 -16.17 -23.69
N PHE A 300 7.34 -14.99 -24.30
CA PHE A 300 7.63 -14.86 -25.73
C PHE A 300 9.08 -15.17 -26.09
N VAL A 301 9.95 -15.30 -25.08
CA VAL A 301 11.31 -15.79 -25.24
C VAL A 301 11.27 -17.30 -25.13
N ASP A 302 11.36 -18.01 -26.26
CA ASP A 302 11.46 -19.48 -26.28
C ASP A 302 12.85 -19.95 -25.81
N TYR A 303 13.17 -19.63 -24.56
CA TYR A 303 14.44 -19.94 -23.90
C TYR A 303 14.69 -21.44 -23.85
N ASP A 304 13.60 -22.19 -23.69
CA ASP A 304 13.58 -23.63 -23.57
C ASP A 304 13.99 -24.32 -24.88
N THR A 305 13.64 -23.78 -26.05
CA THR A 305 14.17 -24.25 -27.34
C THR A 305 15.59 -23.74 -27.58
N GLN A 306 15.87 -22.46 -27.29
CA GLN A 306 17.19 -21.88 -27.48
C GLN A 306 18.29 -22.61 -26.71
N ILE A 307 18.01 -23.06 -25.48
CA ILE A 307 18.98 -23.80 -24.68
C ILE A 307 19.29 -25.17 -25.30
N VAL A 308 18.28 -25.86 -25.86
CA VAL A 308 18.45 -27.16 -26.52
C VAL A 308 19.32 -27.03 -27.77
N GLU A 309 19.00 -26.07 -28.64
CA GLU A 309 19.80 -25.80 -29.85
C GLU A 309 21.24 -25.42 -29.50
N SER A 310 21.44 -24.66 -28.43
CA SER A 310 22.76 -24.24 -27.95
C SER A 310 23.58 -25.40 -27.38
N MET A 311 22.91 -26.35 -26.70
CA MET A 311 23.55 -27.56 -26.20
C MET A 311 23.98 -28.50 -27.33
N GLU A 312 23.22 -28.59 -28.42
CA GLU A 312 23.63 -29.33 -29.62
C GLU A 312 24.88 -28.71 -30.28
N LYS A 313 24.90 -27.38 -30.41
CA LYS A 313 26.07 -26.63 -30.92
C LYS A 313 27.31 -26.87 -30.07
N LEU A 314 27.19 -26.82 -28.75
CA LEU A 314 28.28 -27.14 -27.82
C LEU A 314 28.77 -28.58 -28.01
N ASN A 315 27.85 -29.55 -28.08
CA ASN A 315 28.19 -30.96 -28.30
C ASN A 315 28.95 -31.21 -29.61
N ASN A 316 28.60 -30.51 -30.69
CA ASN A 316 29.32 -30.63 -31.97
C ASN A 316 30.72 -30.04 -31.88
N LYS A 317 30.89 -28.86 -31.24
CA LYS A 317 32.22 -28.26 -31.01
C LYS A 317 33.14 -29.15 -30.17
N ILE A 318 32.60 -29.95 -29.24
CA ILE A 318 33.38 -30.94 -28.46
C ILE A 318 33.97 -32.05 -29.34
N LYS A 319 33.31 -32.40 -30.45
CA LYS A 319 33.74 -33.48 -31.35
C LYS A 319 34.83 -33.03 -32.34
N GLU A 320 34.87 -31.74 -32.67
CA GLU A 320 35.68 -31.21 -33.78
C GLU A 320 37.11 -30.74 -33.39
N SER A 321 37.41 -30.42 -32.12
CA SER A 321 38.80 -30.15 -31.68
C SER A 321 38.97 -30.14 -30.15
N PRO A 322 40.01 -30.77 -29.55
CA PRO A 322 40.17 -30.90 -28.10
C PRO A 322 41.25 -29.98 -27.51
N LEU A 323 41.14 -29.71 -26.21
CA LEU A 323 42.06 -28.94 -25.34
C LEU A 323 41.90 -27.41 -25.39
N TYR A 324 40.68 -26.95 -25.12
CA TYR A 324 40.51 -25.62 -24.55
C TYR A 324 41.05 -25.62 -23.12
N ASN A 325 41.86 -24.62 -22.76
CA ASN A 325 42.12 -24.36 -21.34
C ASN A 325 40.80 -23.98 -20.65
N GLN A 326 40.73 -24.10 -19.32
CA GLN A 326 39.51 -23.82 -18.54
C GLN A 326 38.87 -22.47 -18.90
N SER A 327 39.72 -21.46 -19.08
CA SER A 327 39.36 -20.10 -19.43
C SER A 327 38.65 -19.98 -20.79
N ASN A 328 39.17 -20.65 -21.81
CA ASN A 328 38.56 -20.70 -23.14
C ASN A 328 37.27 -21.54 -23.14
N THR A 329 37.19 -22.58 -22.32
CA THR A 329 35.98 -23.39 -22.16
C THR A 329 34.84 -22.58 -21.54
N LEU A 330 35.11 -21.78 -20.49
CA LEU A 330 34.10 -20.91 -19.90
C LEU A 330 33.59 -19.86 -20.90
N GLU A 331 34.49 -19.29 -21.71
CA GLU A 331 34.10 -18.33 -22.76
C GLU A 331 33.24 -19.01 -23.82
N LEU A 332 33.63 -20.20 -24.27
CA LEU A 332 32.84 -20.97 -25.23
C LEU A 332 31.43 -21.27 -24.72
N ILE A 333 31.29 -21.65 -23.45
CA ILE A 333 29.98 -21.91 -22.83
C ILE A 333 29.15 -20.62 -22.80
N LYS A 334 29.71 -19.52 -22.29
CA LYS A 334 29.02 -18.23 -22.19
C LYS A 334 28.54 -17.71 -23.55
N GLU A 335 29.39 -17.79 -24.56
CA GLU A 335 29.06 -17.28 -25.91
C GLU A 335 28.10 -18.21 -26.68
N THR A 336 27.98 -19.48 -26.28
CA THR A 336 27.11 -20.43 -26.99
C THR A 336 25.74 -20.58 -26.33
N LEU A 337 25.67 -20.56 -24.99
CA LEU A 337 24.39 -20.63 -24.28
C LEU A 337 23.65 -19.28 -24.35
N PRO A 338 22.32 -19.28 -24.44
CA PRO A 338 21.55 -18.06 -24.60
C PRO A 338 21.64 -17.19 -23.34
N MET A 339 21.81 -15.88 -23.55
CA MET A 339 21.61 -14.86 -22.51
C MET A 339 22.52 -15.00 -21.27
N ILE A 340 23.63 -15.73 -21.36
CA ILE A 340 24.58 -15.85 -20.24
C ILE A 340 25.36 -14.55 -20.08
N MET A 341 25.12 -13.88 -18.96
CA MET A 341 25.79 -12.63 -18.60
C MET A 341 27.12 -12.89 -17.90
N PHE A 342 27.15 -13.94 -17.09
CA PHE A 342 28.28 -14.33 -16.28
C PHE A 342 28.32 -15.84 -16.13
N ILE A 343 29.52 -16.41 -16.21
CA ILE A 343 29.81 -17.79 -15.86
C ILE A 343 30.98 -17.80 -14.89
N GLY A 344 30.81 -18.45 -13.74
CA GLY A 344 31.85 -18.57 -12.72
C GLY A 344 32.07 -20.02 -12.31
N LEU A 345 33.33 -20.41 -12.21
CA LEU A 345 33.72 -21.66 -11.58
C LEU A 345 34.11 -21.37 -10.13
N TYR A 346 33.42 -21.98 -9.19
CA TYR A 346 33.59 -21.78 -7.75
C TYR A 346 34.04 -23.06 -7.06
N LYS A 347 34.81 -22.92 -5.98
CA LYS A 347 35.16 -24.01 -5.06
C LYS A 347 34.48 -23.79 -3.72
N PHE A 348 33.74 -24.79 -3.26
CA PHE A 348 33.10 -24.75 -1.95
C PHE A 348 34.08 -25.14 -0.84
N THR A 349 34.48 -24.17 -0.01
CA THR A 349 35.32 -24.35 1.19
C THR A 349 34.86 -23.41 2.30
N ASP A 350 34.91 -23.86 3.55
CA ASP A 350 34.53 -23.07 4.73
C ASP A 350 33.17 -22.39 4.61
N LYS A 351 32.16 -23.16 4.18
CA LYS A 351 30.77 -22.70 3.95
C LYS A 351 30.67 -21.53 2.95
N SER A 352 31.67 -21.34 2.09
CA SER A 352 31.71 -20.27 1.10
C SER A 352 32.05 -20.84 -0.28
N LEU A 353 31.47 -20.27 -1.33
CA LEU A 353 31.83 -20.49 -2.72
C LEU A 353 32.91 -19.46 -3.11
N ASN A 354 34.13 -19.93 -3.30
CA ASN A 354 35.28 -19.10 -3.66
C ASN A 354 35.51 -19.19 -5.17
N LEU A 355 35.49 -18.04 -5.85
CA LEU A 355 35.62 -17.97 -7.30
C LEU A 355 37.04 -18.38 -7.72
N ILE A 356 37.13 -19.34 -8.63
CA ILE A 356 38.38 -19.86 -9.21
C ILE A 356 38.67 -19.15 -10.53
N ASN A 357 37.66 -19.07 -11.40
CA ASN A 357 37.77 -18.52 -12.75
C ASN A 357 36.39 -18.06 -13.21
N TYR A 358 36.31 -17.06 -14.09
CA TYR A 358 35.03 -16.58 -14.60
C TYR A 358 35.14 -15.98 -16.00
N ARG A 359 33.98 -15.80 -16.65
CA ARG A 359 33.78 -14.96 -17.83
C ARG A 359 32.54 -14.10 -17.68
N GLY A 360 32.57 -12.93 -18.29
CA GLY A 360 31.57 -11.89 -18.11
C GLY A 360 32.22 -10.51 -17.93
N VAL A 361 31.39 -9.53 -17.59
CA VAL A 361 31.86 -8.18 -17.27
C VAL A 361 32.78 -8.22 -16.04
N TYR A 362 33.69 -7.25 -15.92
CA TYR A 362 34.53 -7.13 -14.72
C TYR A 362 33.68 -6.88 -13.46
N GLN A 363 34.03 -7.57 -12.37
CA GLN A 363 33.29 -7.55 -11.11
C GLN A 363 34.02 -6.65 -10.09
N LYS A 364 33.34 -5.59 -9.65
CA LYS A 364 33.85 -4.68 -8.61
C LYS A 364 33.47 -5.08 -7.19
N ASP A 365 32.47 -5.94 -7.03
CA ASP A 365 31.96 -6.36 -5.72
C ASP A 365 32.75 -7.58 -5.22
N ASP A 366 33.49 -7.40 -4.12
CA ASP A 366 34.34 -8.43 -3.53
C ASP A 366 33.57 -9.69 -3.13
N SER A 367 32.27 -9.55 -2.83
CA SER A 367 31.45 -10.68 -2.41
C SER A 367 31.08 -11.63 -3.54
N VAL A 368 31.32 -11.26 -4.80
CA VAL A 368 31.26 -12.19 -5.95
C VAL A 368 32.44 -13.16 -5.90
N PHE A 369 33.62 -12.75 -5.43
CA PHE A 369 34.79 -13.64 -5.35
C PHE A 369 34.71 -14.62 -4.18
N LYS A 370 34.00 -14.25 -3.12
CA LYS A 370 33.73 -15.13 -1.97
C LYS A 370 32.26 -15.02 -1.55
N PHE A 371 31.43 -15.81 -2.21
CA PHE A 371 30.00 -15.83 -1.98
C PHE A 371 29.65 -16.78 -0.82
N LYS A 372 28.84 -16.30 0.13
CA LYS A 372 28.32 -17.12 1.23
C LYS A 372 26.87 -17.50 0.93
N PRO A 373 26.60 -18.76 0.57
CA PRO A 373 25.23 -19.23 0.41
C PRO A 373 24.52 -19.34 1.76
N GLU A 374 23.22 -19.04 1.77
CA GLU A 374 22.36 -19.05 2.95
C GLU A 374 21.20 -20.04 2.77
N GLU A 375 20.70 -20.59 3.89
CA GLU A 375 19.47 -21.39 3.96
C GLU A 375 19.32 -22.48 2.87
N GLN A 376 18.26 -22.39 2.07
CA GLN A 376 17.90 -23.36 1.03
C GLN A 376 18.99 -23.47 -0.05
N TYR A 377 19.66 -22.35 -0.40
CA TYR A 377 20.77 -22.38 -1.35
C TYR A 377 21.89 -23.27 -0.82
N LEU A 378 22.27 -23.09 0.45
CA LEU A 378 23.33 -23.89 1.07
C LEU A 378 22.96 -25.38 1.09
N ASN A 379 21.70 -25.71 1.38
CA ASN A 379 21.22 -27.08 1.32
C ASN A 379 21.37 -27.69 -0.09
N SER A 380 21.03 -26.94 -1.14
CA SER A 380 21.20 -27.38 -2.53
C SER A 380 22.66 -27.57 -2.94
N ILE A 381 23.57 -26.69 -2.46
CA ILE A 381 25.02 -26.86 -2.64
C ILE A 381 25.53 -28.13 -1.96
N LEU A 382 25.09 -28.37 -0.72
CA LEU A 382 25.49 -29.57 0.05
C LEU A 382 24.96 -30.86 -0.58
N ALA A 383 23.78 -30.81 -1.20
CA ALA A 383 23.18 -31.94 -1.93
C ALA A 383 23.98 -32.35 -3.19
N HIS A 384 24.86 -31.49 -3.71
CA HIS A 384 25.65 -31.74 -4.93
C HIS A 384 24.76 -32.11 -6.14
N GLN A 385 23.61 -31.46 -6.28
CA GLN A 385 22.70 -31.61 -7.43
C GLN A 385 22.66 -30.33 -8.25
N VAL A 386 22.33 -30.44 -9.54
CA VAL A 386 22.05 -29.28 -10.38
C VAL A 386 20.72 -28.64 -9.97
N PHE A 387 20.67 -27.32 -9.92
CA PHE A 387 19.46 -26.57 -9.64
C PHE A 387 19.47 -25.20 -10.29
N SER A 388 18.30 -24.59 -10.39
CA SER A 388 18.14 -23.18 -10.76
C SER A 388 17.37 -22.42 -9.70
N ILE A 389 17.65 -21.13 -9.55
CA ILE A 389 16.94 -20.21 -8.65
C ILE A 389 16.85 -18.82 -9.27
N ASN A 390 15.82 -18.08 -8.87
CA ASN A 390 15.52 -16.76 -9.45
C ASN A 390 15.78 -15.60 -8.47
N GLU A 391 16.10 -15.91 -7.20
CA GLU A 391 16.26 -14.94 -6.11
C GLU A 391 17.54 -15.18 -5.29
N SER A 392 18.66 -15.47 -5.96
CA SER A 392 19.94 -15.57 -5.28
C SER A 392 20.52 -14.18 -4.95
N LEU A 393 21.24 -14.09 -3.83
CA LEU A 393 22.03 -12.91 -3.50
C LEU A 393 23.13 -12.64 -4.55
N LEU A 394 23.66 -13.68 -5.21
CA LEU A 394 24.68 -13.55 -6.24
C LEU A 394 24.14 -12.83 -7.51
N LEU A 395 22.91 -13.13 -7.94
CA LEU A 395 22.24 -12.44 -9.06
C LEU A 395 22.19 -10.92 -8.87
N SER A 396 22.01 -10.47 -7.63
CA SER A 396 21.93 -9.05 -7.29
C SER A 396 23.29 -8.35 -7.23
N LYS A 397 24.41 -9.08 -7.24
CA LYS A 397 25.78 -8.57 -7.03
C LYS A 397 26.60 -8.51 -8.31
N VAL A 398 26.36 -9.43 -9.23
CA VAL A 398 27.12 -9.53 -10.47
C VAL A 398 26.79 -8.37 -11.41
N GLN A 399 27.82 -7.81 -12.04
CA GLN A 399 27.70 -6.76 -13.05
C GLN A 399 27.37 -7.32 -14.43
N PRO A 400 26.47 -6.64 -15.18
CA PRO A 400 25.72 -5.44 -14.80
C PRO A 400 24.66 -5.71 -13.71
N LYS A 401 24.66 -4.87 -12.66
CA LYS A 401 23.93 -5.14 -11.40
C LYS A 401 22.43 -5.27 -11.63
N GLY A 402 21.88 -6.43 -11.28
CA GLY A 402 20.45 -6.68 -11.27
C GLY A 402 19.80 -6.73 -12.64
N GLN A 403 20.54 -7.20 -13.66
CA GLN A 403 19.98 -7.67 -14.94
C GLN A 403 19.82 -9.21 -14.94
N ALA A 404 20.65 -9.94 -14.19
CA ALA A 404 20.52 -11.37 -14.08
C ALA A 404 19.23 -11.75 -13.33
N GLY A 405 18.45 -12.68 -13.89
CA GLY A 405 17.17 -13.13 -13.33
C GLY A 405 17.08 -14.63 -13.05
N THR A 406 17.97 -15.44 -13.64
CA THR A 406 18.02 -16.89 -13.40
C THR A 406 19.46 -17.30 -13.13
N GLU A 407 19.69 -18.00 -12.03
CA GLU A 407 20.97 -18.61 -11.71
C GLU A 407 20.86 -20.12 -11.88
N ILE A 408 21.77 -20.71 -12.65
CA ILE A 408 21.89 -22.16 -12.82
C ILE A 408 23.19 -22.60 -12.13
N VAL A 409 23.07 -23.49 -11.15
CA VAL A 409 24.20 -24.00 -10.38
C VAL A 409 24.44 -25.47 -10.75
N ILE A 410 25.62 -25.76 -11.30
CA ILE A 410 25.98 -27.06 -11.83
C ILE A 410 27.17 -27.62 -11.04
N PRO A 411 27.05 -28.73 -10.31
CA PRO A 411 28.20 -29.35 -9.66
C PRO A 411 29.14 -29.95 -10.72
N THR A 412 30.45 -29.77 -10.56
CA THR A 412 31.45 -30.22 -11.55
C THR A 412 32.43 -31.27 -11.00
N GLY A 413 32.32 -31.61 -9.71
CA GLY A 413 33.19 -32.55 -9.00
C GLY A 413 34.21 -31.84 -8.09
N ASN A 414 34.82 -32.56 -7.15
CA ASN A 414 35.82 -32.03 -6.20
C ASN A 414 35.37 -30.78 -5.42
N LYS A 415 34.08 -30.71 -5.04
CA LYS A 415 33.43 -29.54 -4.41
C LYS A 415 33.45 -28.27 -5.28
N ASN A 416 33.62 -28.41 -6.59
CA ASN A 416 33.53 -27.30 -7.54
C ASN A 416 32.13 -27.19 -8.16
N PHE A 417 31.73 -25.96 -8.44
CA PHE A 417 30.42 -25.60 -9.02
C PHE A 417 30.63 -24.63 -10.18
N CYS A 418 29.99 -24.89 -11.31
CA CYS A 418 29.86 -23.94 -12.41
C CYS A 418 28.53 -23.22 -12.24
N ILE A 419 28.56 -21.90 -12.08
CA ILE A 419 27.39 -21.06 -11.88
C ILE A 419 27.20 -20.20 -13.14
N LEU A 420 26.03 -20.30 -13.76
CA LEU A 420 25.62 -19.53 -14.93
C LEU A 420 24.57 -18.51 -14.50
N LEU A 421 24.79 -17.24 -14.79
CA LEU A 421 23.79 -16.19 -14.58
C LEU A 421 23.20 -15.77 -15.92
N VAL A 422 21.89 -15.96 -16.04
CA VAL A 422 21.11 -15.70 -17.25
C VAL A 422 20.43 -14.33 -17.12
N ASN A 423 20.45 -13.55 -18.21
CA ASN A 423 19.68 -12.32 -18.31
C ASN A 423 18.19 -12.65 -18.35
N GLY A 424 17.43 -12.18 -17.37
CA GLY A 424 16.01 -12.48 -17.23
C GLY A 424 15.64 -13.74 -16.45
N LEU A 425 14.37 -13.81 -16.09
CA LEU A 425 13.80 -14.87 -15.25
C LEU A 425 13.14 -15.96 -16.12
N PHE A 426 13.60 -17.20 -15.94
CA PHE A 426 13.15 -18.38 -16.69
C PHE A 426 12.99 -19.60 -15.77
N ASN A 427 11.88 -20.30 -15.93
CA ASN A 427 11.66 -21.57 -15.26
C ASN A 427 12.16 -22.74 -16.13
N ILE A 428 13.32 -23.29 -15.79
CA ILE A 428 13.99 -24.32 -16.59
C ILE A 428 13.61 -25.70 -16.08
N LYS A 429 13.08 -26.56 -16.96
CA LYS A 429 12.69 -27.93 -16.62
C LYS A 429 13.87 -28.74 -16.09
N SER A 430 13.67 -29.52 -15.02
CA SER A 430 14.73 -30.32 -14.38
C SER A 430 15.42 -31.29 -15.33
N GLN A 431 14.70 -31.84 -16.33
CA GLN A 431 15.32 -32.68 -17.37
C GLN A 431 16.40 -31.92 -18.15
N LYS A 432 16.13 -30.68 -18.54
CA LYS A 432 17.07 -29.83 -19.29
C LYS A 432 18.28 -29.45 -18.44
N LEU A 433 18.06 -29.16 -17.15
CA LEU A 433 19.14 -28.93 -16.19
C LEU A 433 20.08 -30.13 -16.08
N ASN A 434 19.55 -31.35 -16.02
CA ASN A 434 20.36 -32.58 -15.97
C ASN A 434 21.16 -32.80 -17.26
N GLU A 435 20.55 -32.56 -18.43
CA GLU A 435 21.24 -32.66 -19.72
C GLU A 435 22.37 -31.62 -19.81
N LEU A 436 22.13 -30.39 -19.34
CA LEU A 436 23.13 -29.33 -19.27
C LEU A 436 24.27 -29.69 -18.31
N GLU A 437 23.97 -30.24 -17.14
CA GLU A 437 24.96 -30.71 -16.18
C GLU A 437 25.92 -31.74 -16.81
N ILE A 438 25.38 -32.75 -17.50
CA ILE A 438 26.19 -33.78 -18.17
C ILE A 438 27.14 -33.15 -19.19
N LEU A 439 26.64 -32.19 -19.98
CA LEU A 439 27.41 -31.50 -21.00
C LEU A 439 28.54 -30.64 -20.40
N ILE A 440 28.21 -29.81 -19.41
CA ILE A 440 29.15 -28.90 -18.75
C ILE A 440 30.24 -29.67 -18.01
N LYS A 441 29.90 -30.79 -17.33
CA LYS A 441 30.89 -31.68 -16.72
C LYS A 441 31.88 -32.23 -17.76
N LYS A 442 31.39 -32.72 -18.91
CA LYS A 442 32.25 -33.23 -19.99
C LYS A 442 33.20 -32.16 -20.53
N LEU A 443 32.72 -30.93 -20.68
CA LEU A 443 33.52 -29.79 -21.15
C LEU A 443 34.63 -29.44 -20.16
N LEU A 444 34.31 -29.33 -18.87
CA LEU A 444 35.26 -28.88 -17.85
C LEU A 444 36.27 -29.97 -17.46
N VAL A 445 35.89 -31.25 -17.44
CA VAL A 445 36.82 -32.36 -17.15
C VAL A 445 37.93 -32.47 -18.21
N LYS A 446 37.63 -32.20 -19.48
CA LYS A 446 38.64 -32.20 -20.58
C LYS A 446 39.68 -31.08 -20.48
N THR A 447 39.58 -30.15 -19.53
CA THR A 447 40.49 -29.01 -19.36
C THR A 447 41.57 -29.19 -18.29
N VAL A 448 41.50 -30.29 -17.51
CA VAL A 448 42.36 -30.54 -16.33
C VAL A 448 43.51 -31.52 -16.63
N ASN A 449 43.58 -32.09 -17.84
CA ASN A 449 44.65 -33.00 -18.26
C ASN A 449 45.69 -32.31 -19.15
#